data_AF-A0A3C2E1M8-F1
#
_entry.id   AF-A0A3C2E1M8-F1
#
_cell.length_a   1.000
_cell.length_b   1.000
_cell.length_c   1.000
_cell.angle_alpha   90.00
_cell.angle_beta   90.00
_cell.angle_gamma   90.00
#
_symmetry.space_group_name_H-M   'P 1'
#
loop_
_entity.id
_entity.type
_entity.pdbx_description
1 polymer ?
#
loop_
_entity_poly.entity_id
_entity_poly.type
_entity_poly.pdbx_seq_one_letter_code
_entity_poly.pdbx_strand_id
1 'polypeptide(L)'
;DPTPEAGYFYRSDHISLAKRGVPMLYADGGVTHVEYGASFGEEVGAAYRERAYHGTADEFSHDWDFEGLARDVQLMGNVGLEIANSNIWPNWYEGNEFRALRDAMMSDTEEMADDMDTPESGEE
;
A
#
# COMPACT_ATOMS: atom_id res chain seq x y z
N ASP A 1 -4.38 8.40 6.54
CA ASP A 1 -5.51 7.73 7.20
C ASP A 1 -6.17 8.72 8.14
N PRO A 2 -7.42 9.14 7.88
CA PRO A 2 -8.16 10.06 8.75
C PRO A 2 -8.63 9.40 10.07
N THR A 3 -8.57 8.06 10.19
CA THR A 3 -9.03 7.28 11.35
C THR A 3 -8.01 6.21 11.76
N PRO A 4 -6.78 6.61 12.17
CA PRO A 4 -5.71 5.66 12.48
C PRO A 4 -6.08 4.67 13.61
N GLU A 5 -6.96 5.05 14.53
CA GLU A 5 -7.47 4.20 15.61
C GLU A 5 -8.30 3.01 15.11
N ALA A 6 -8.83 3.06 13.89
CA ALA A 6 -9.56 1.94 13.28
C ALA A 6 -8.61 0.82 12.79
N GLY A 7 -7.30 1.10 12.71
CA GLY A 7 -6.27 0.11 12.43
C GLY A 7 -6.35 -0.53 11.05
N TYR A 8 -6.88 0.17 10.03
CA TYR A 8 -7.15 -0.40 8.71
C TYR A 8 -5.91 -1.01 8.05
N PHE A 9 -4.75 -0.36 8.18
CA PHE A 9 -3.47 -0.91 7.71
C PHE A 9 -3.20 -2.34 8.22
N TYR A 10 -3.57 -2.65 9.46
CA TYR A 10 -3.28 -3.94 10.08
C TYR A 10 -4.28 -5.05 9.75
N ARG A 11 -5.32 -4.76 8.96
CA ARG A 11 -6.50 -5.62 8.76
C ARG A 11 -6.71 -6.08 7.32
N SER A 12 -5.68 -5.98 6.49
CA SER A 12 -5.68 -6.43 5.09
C SER A 12 -4.42 -7.27 4.80
N ASP A 13 -4.37 -7.95 3.66
CA ASP A 13 -3.38 -9.01 3.36
C ASP A 13 -1.92 -8.53 3.37
N HIS A 14 -1.69 -7.27 3.01
CA HIS A 14 -0.36 -6.66 2.92
C HIS A 14 0.40 -6.69 4.26
N ILE A 15 -0.30 -6.75 5.41
CA ILE A 15 0.34 -6.79 6.73
C ILE A 15 1.26 -7.99 6.91
N SER A 16 0.94 -9.13 6.28
CA SER A 16 1.76 -10.35 6.39
C SER A 16 3.16 -10.16 5.81
N LEU A 17 3.28 -9.31 4.78
CA LEU A 17 4.54 -8.96 4.13
C LEU A 17 5.22 -7.78 4.83
N ALA A 18 4.45 -6.81 5.33
CA ALA A 18 4.99 -5.72 6.15
C ALA A 18 5.69 -6.24 7.41
N LYS A 19 5.12 -7.27 8.07
CA LYS A 19 5.76 -8.00 9.19
C LYS A 19 7.07 -8.71 8.84
N ARG A 20 7.41 -8.80 7.56
CA ARG A 20 8.69 -9.33 7.05
C ARG A 20 9.59 -8.23 6.48
N GLY A 21 9.26 -6.96 6.72
CA GLY A 21 10.04 -5.81 6.28
C GLY A 21 9.70 -5.31 4.88
N VAL A 22 8.85 -5.98 4.11
CA VAL A 22 8.48 -5.52 2.75
C VAL A 22 7.68 -4.22 2.85
N PRO A 23 8.15 -3.10 2.27
CA PRO A 23 7.43 -1.83 2.30
C PRO A 23 6.06 -1.95 1.65
N MET A 24 5.02 -1.43 2.32
CA MET A 24 3.65 -1.51 1.83
C MET A 24 2.97 -0.15 1.79
N LEU A 25 2.25 0.07 0.68
CA LEU A 25 1.30 1.16 0.53
C LEU A 25 -0.11 0.63 0.74
N TYR A 26 -0.79 1.13 1.77
CA TYR A 26 -2.24 0.97 1.91
C TYR A 26 -2.89 2.28 1.45
N ALA A 27 -3.50 2.23 0.27
CA ALA A 27 -4.21 3.36 -0.32
C ALA A 27 -5.66 2.96 -0.59
N ASP A 28 -6.56 3.90 -0.37
CA ASP A 28 -8.00 3.80 -0.58
C ASP A 28 -8.49 5.18 -1.05
N GLY A 29 -9.69 5.23 -1.62
CA GLY A 29 -10.38 6.46 -1.97
C GLY A 29 -10.50 7.38 -0.75
N GLY A 30 -10.20 8.67 -0.95
CA GLY A 30 -10.36 9.68 0.09
C GLY A 30 -11.83 10.01 0.38
N VAL A 31 -12.09 10.72 1.47
CA VAL A 31 -13.45 11.14 1.88
C VAL A 31 -13.90 12.48 1.26
N THR A 32 -13.02 13.18 0.54
CA THR A 32 -13.34 14.47 -0.06
C THR A 32 -13.87 14.29 -1.46
N HIS A 33 -15.19 14.42 -1.64
CA HIS A 33 -15.79 14.42 -2.97
C HIS A 33 -15.38 15.67 -3.74
N VAL A 34 -15.05 15.52 -5.03
CA VAL A 34 -14.53 16.61 -5.87
C VAL A 34 -15.53 17.76 -6.01
N GLU A 35 -16.83 17.44 -6.14
CA GLU A 35 -17.89 18.44 -6.30
C GLU A 35 -18.57 18.84 -4.99
N TYR A 36 -18.70 17.89 -4.06
CA TYR A 36 -19.59 18.01 -2.89
C TYR A 36 -18.81 18.13 -1.57
N GLY A 37 -17.48 18.04 -1.61
CA GLY A 37 -16.61 18.19 -0.45
C GLY A 37 -16.59 16.99 0.50
N ALA A 38 -15.94 17.19 1.65
CA ALA A 38 -15.69 16.14 2.63
C ALA A 38 -16.96 15.65 3.36
N SER A 39 -17.88 16.55 3.72
CA SER A 39 -19.09 16.18 4.45
C SER A 39 -19.95 15.18 3.68
N PHE A 40 -20.03 15.33 2.35
CA PHE A 40 -20.74 14.39 1.50
C PHE A 40 -20.08 13.00 1.49
N GLY A 41 -18.76 12.93 1.32
CA GLY A 41 -18.06 11.64 1.30
C GLY A 41 -18.07 10.95 2.66
N GLU A 42 -18.01 11.71 3.77
CA GLU A 42 -18.20 11.19 5.12
C GLU A 42 -19.59 10.57 5.31
N GLU A 43 -20.66 11.24 4.85
CA GLU A 43 -22.03 10.74 4.92
C GLU A 43 -22.20 9.46 4.09
N VAL A 44 -21.74 9.46 2.85
CA VAL A 44 -21.79 8.29 1.95
C VAL A 44 -21.03 7.11 2.56
N GLY A 45 -19.80 7.35 3.04
CA GLY A 45 -18.98 6.31 3.67
C GLY A 45 -19.61 5.77 4.96
N ALA A 46 -20.24 6.62 5.77
CA ALA A 46 -20.95 6.19 6.98
C ALA A 46 -22.19 5.35 6.63
N ALA A 47 -22.99 5.77 5.65
CA ALA A 47 -24.16 5.03 5.19
C ALA A 47 -23.77 3.65 4.63
N TYR A 48 -22.67 3.56 3.86
CA TYR A 48 -22.15 2.29 3.37
C TYR A 48 -21.75 1.36 4.52
N ARG A 49 -20.96 1.87 5.50
CA ARG A 49 -20.53 1.08 6.66
C ARG A 49 -21.71 0.59 7.53
N GLU A 50 -22.75 1.40 7.67
CA GLU A 50 -23.93 1.05 8.47
C GLU A 50 -24.82 0.01 7.78
N ARG A 51 -24.99 0.11 6.45
CA ARG A 51 -26.08 -0.60 5.75
C ARG A 51 -25.62 -1.68 4.79
N ALA A 52 -24.41 -1.56 4.25
CA ALA A 52 -23.94 -2.40 3.16
C ALA A 52 -22.69 -3.20 3.51
N TYR A 53 -21.70 -2.63 4.20
CA TYR A 53 -20.44 -3.30 4.50
C TYR A 53 -20.63 -4.66 5.18
N HIS A 54 -20.09 -5.73 4.59
CA HIS A 54 -20.26 -7.13 5.02
C HIS A 54 -21.73 -7.60 5.11
N GLY A 55 -22.64 -6.92 4.39
CA GLY A 55 -24.06 -7.21 4.35
C GLY A 55 -24.54 -7.57 2.95
N THR A 56 -25.82 -7.94 2.84
CA THR A 56 -26.43 -8.31 1.56
C THR A 56 -26.66 -7.12 0.62
N ALA A 57 -26.50 -5.89 1.11
CA ALA A 57 -26.60 -4.69 0.28
C ALA A 57 -25.25 -4.30 -0.36
N ASP A 58 -24.18 -5.06 -0.12
CA ASP A 58 -22.88 -4.90 -0.79
C ASP A 58 -22.92 -5.51 -2.20
N GLU A 59 -23.76 -4.95 -3.06
CA GLU A 59 -24.00 -5.41 -4.42
C GLU A 59 -23.71 -4.31 -5.43
N PHE A 60 -23.28 -4.72 -6.62
CA PHE A 60 -23.06 -3.81 -7.75
C PHE A 60 -24.33 -3.03 -8.10
N SER A 61 -24.17 -1.74 -8.41
CA SER A 61 -25.24 -0.90 -8.96
C SER A 61 -24.83 -0.22 -10.26
N HIS A 62 -25.76 -0.17 -11.21
CA HIS A 62 -25.59 0.58 -12.46
C HIS A 62 -25.58 2.10 -12.26
N ASP A 63 -26.05 2.58 -11.10
CA ASP A 63 -26.10 4.01 -10.78
C ASP A 63 -24.78 4.53 -10.20
N TRP A 64 -23.78 3.65 -10.00
CA TRP A 64 -22.48 4.06 -9.50
C TRP A 64 -21.72 4.89 -10.52
N ASP A 65 -21.17 6.01 -10.05
CA ASP A 65 -20.16 6.78 -10.77
C ASP A 65 -18.78 6.14 -10.53
N PHE A 66 -18.14 5.73 -11.62
CA PHE A 66 -16.83 5.08 -11.59
C PHE A 66 -15.67 6.03 -11.88
N GLU A 67 -15.89 7.32 -12.07
CA GLU A 67 -14.82 8.28 -12.35
C GLU A 67 -13.77 8.32 -11.24
N GLY A 68 -14.20 8.26 -9.97
CA GLY A 68 -13.30 8.18 -8.82
C GLY A 68 -12.43 6.92 -8.87
N LEU A 69 -13.07 5.76 -9.04
CA LEU A 69 -12.39 4.46 -9.15
C LEU A 69 -11.39 4.45 -10.32
N ALA A 70 -11.76 5.01 -11.48
CA ALA A 70 -10.87 5.08 -12.63
C ALA A 70 -9.60 5.90 -12.34
N ARG A 71 -9.72 6.99 -11.59
CA ARG A 71 -8.57 7.82 -11.16
C ARG A 71 -7.68 7.07 -10.17
N ASP A 72 -8.28 6.36 -9.22
CA ASP A 72 -7.54 5.56 -8.23
C ASP A 72 -6.76 4.43 -8.90
N VAL A 73 -7.41 3.68 -9.82
CA VAL A 73 -6.75 2.62 -10.59
C VAL A 73 -5.62 3.18 -11.45
N GLN A 74 -5.82 4.34 -12.10
CA GLN A 74 -4.77 4.98 -12.87
C GLN A 74 -3.58 5.40 -11.99
N LEU A 75 -3.85 5.99 -10.82
CA LEU A 75 -2.81 6.38 -9.87
C LEU A 75 -2.01 5.18 -9.37
N MET A 76 -2.68 4.13 -8.89
CA MET A 76 -2.02 2.92 -8.40
C MET A 76 -1.23 2.22 -9.52
N GLY A 77 -1.79 2.17 -10.73
CA GLY A 77 -1.11 1.66 -11.92
C GLY A 77 0.16 2.44 -12.25
N ASN A 78 0.12 3.77 -12.20
CA ASN A 78 1.29 4.61 -12.45
C ASN A 78 2.37 4.41 -11.38
N VAL A 79 2.01 4.35 -10.10
CA VAL A 79 2.96 4.05 -9.00
C VAL A 79 3.62 2.69 -9.21
N GLY A 80 2.83 1.66 -9.53
CA GLY A 80 3.34 0.33 -9.81
C GLY A 80 4.30 0.31 -11.01
N LEU A 81 3.95 0.99 -12.11
CA LEU A 81 4.79 1.11 -13.29
C LEU A 81 6.09 1.88 -13.01
N GLU A 82 6.04 2.95 -12.23
CA GLU A 82 7.22 3.73 -11.86
C GLU A 82 8.18 2.88 -11.03
N ILE A 83 7.69 2.19 -9.99
CA ILE A 83 8.52 1.32 -9.16
C ILE A 83 9.10 0.18 -10.00
N ALA A 84 8.26 -0.53 -10.77
CA ALA A 84 8.68 -1.69 -11.55
C ALA A 84 9.70 -1.36 -12.66
N ASN A 85 9.70 -0.13 -13.18
CA ASN A 85 10.63 0.33 -14.21
C ASN A 85 11.75 1.24 -13.67
N SER A 86 11.99 1.21 -12.36
CA SER A 86 13.05 1.98 -11.71
C SER A 86 14.03 1.07 -10.97
N ASN A 87 15.15 1.64 -10.54
CA ASN A 87 16.05 1.02 -9.57
C ASN A 87 15.73 1.46 -8.13
N ILE A 88 14.55 2.06 -7.90
CA ILE A 88 14.13 2.49 -6.58
C ILE A 88 13.75 1.26 -5.77
N TRP A 89 14.40 1.09 -4.63
CA TRP A 89 14.04 0.13 -3.61
C TRP A 89 13.38 0.88 -2.46
N PRO A 90 12.03 0.88 -2.35
CA PRO A 90 11.36 1.61 -1.30
C PRO A 90 11.82 1.16 0.09
N ASN A 91 11.64 2.06 1.04
CA ASN A 91 11.87 1.81 2.45
C ASN A 91 10.74 2.45 3.27
N TRP A 92 10.64 2.06 4.54
CA TRP A 92 9.72 2.64 5.50
C TRP A 92 10.20 4.02 5.98
N TYR A 93 9.27 4.87 6.38
CA TYR A 93 9.59 6.13 7.05
C TYR A 93 10.35 5.89 8.36
N GLU A 94 11.13 6.90 8.77
CA GLU A 94 11.80 6.87 10.06
C GLU A 94 10.80 6.71 11.22
N GLY A 95 11.16 5.87 12.20
CA GLY A 95 10.30 5.54 13.35
C GLY A 95 9.17 4.55 13.05
N ASN A 96 8.98 4.13 11.79
CA ASN A 96 8.05 3.06 11.48
C ASN A 96 8.55 1.72 12.05
N GLU A 97 7.65 0.94 12.63
CA GLU A 97 7.97 -0.31 13.32
C GLU A 97 8.58 -1.40 12.41
N PHE A 98 8.35 -1.36 11.10
CA PHE A 98 8.88 -2.33 10.15
C PHE A 98 10.21 -1.91 9.52
N ARG A 99 10.68 -0.67 9.75
CA ARG A 99 11.87 -0.13 9.09
C ARG A 99 13.12 -0.95 9.39
N ALA A 100 13.35 -1.31 10.66
CA ALA A 100 14.52 -2.09 11.06
C ALA A 100 14.61 -3.46 10.36
N LEU A 101 13.46 -4.10 10.09
CA LEU A 101 13.42 -5.36 9.34
C LEU A 101 13.81 -5.15 7.87
N ARG A 102 13.36 -4.05 7.26
CA ARG A 102 13.72 -3.72 5.88
C ARG A 102 15.20 -3.38 5.75
N ASP A 103 15.74 -2.61 6.68
CA ASP A 103 17.15 -2.22 6.68
C ASP A 103 18.05 -3.46 6.78
N ALA A 104 17.73 -4.40 7.68
CA ALA A 104 18.44 -5.69 7.78
C ALA A 104 18.32 -6.54 6.50
N MET A 105 17.13 -6.61 5.89
CA MET A 105 16.94 -7.33 4.63
C MET A 105 17.81 -6.76 3.49
N MET A 106 18.02 -5.45 3.47
CA MET A 106 18.84 -4.79 2.43
C MET A 106 20.34 -4.94 2.69
N SER A 107 20.80 -4.90 3.94
CA SER A 107 22.22 -5.12 4.26
C SER A 107 22.68 -6.52 3.91
N ASP A 108 21.86 -7.54 4.20
CA ASP A 108 22.20 -8.93 3.88
C ASP A 108 22.30 -9.15 2.36
N THR A 109 21.56 -8.37 1.57
CA THR A 109 21.61 -8.43 0.10
C THR A 109 22.90 -7.79 -0.43
N GLU A 110 23.38 -6.71 0.18
CA GLU A 110 24.66 -6.08 -0.19
C GLU A 110 25.85 -6.97 0.16
N GLU A 111 25.83 -7.61 1.34
CA GLU A 111 26.90 -8.53 1.77
C GLU A 111 26.96 -9.77 0.87
N MET A 112 25.82 -10.35 0.47
CA MET A 112 25.79 -11.45 -0.49
C MET A 112 26.18 -11.06 -1.92
N ALA A 113 25.94 -9.81 -2.33
CA ALA A 113 26.38 -9.33 -3.63
C ALA A 113 27.91 -9.17 -3.69
N ASP A 114 28.54 -8.68 -2.61
CA ASP A 114 30.00 -8.56 -2.49
C ASP A 114 30.70 -9.94 -2.43
N ASP A 115 30.11 -10.91 -1.74
CA ASP A 115 30.65 -12.29 -1.66
C ASP A 115 30.56 -13.06 -3.00
N MET A 116 29.65 -12.70 -3.90
CA MET A 116 29.57 -13.33 -5.24
C MET A 116 30.50 -12.68 -6.29
N ASP A 117 31.00 -11.47 -6.04
CA ASP A 117 31.88 -10.75 -6.96
C ASP A 117 33.37 -10.88 -6.58
N THR A 118 33.68 -11.58 -5.48
CA THR A 118 35.04 -12.00 -5.18
C THR A 118 35.41 -13.19 -6.08
N PRO A 119 36.42 -13.07 -6.98
CA PRO A 119 36.87 -14.22 -7.74
C PRO A 119 37.41 -15.24 -6.74
N GLU A 120 36.89 -16.47 -6.77
CA GLU A 120 37.57 -17.59 -6.13
C GLU A 120 39.01 -17.58 -6.64
N SER A 121 39.94 -17.19 -5.78
CA SER A 121 41.37 -17.37 -6.01
C SER A 121 41.67 -18.85 -5.83
N GLY A 122 41.24 -19.62 -6.84
CA GLY A 122 41.58 -21.02 -7.01
C GLY A 122 43.09 -21.13 -7.21
N GLU A 123 43.69 -21.86 -6.27
CA GLU A 123 45.10 -22.17 -6.12
C GLU A 123 45.70 -22.81 -7.38
N GLU A 124 46.95 -22.43 -7.70
CA GLU A 124 47.84 -23.15 -8.64
C GLU A 124 48.23 -24.55 -8.12
#